data_AF-A0A258QTU0-F1
#
_entry.id   AF-A0A258QTU0-F1
#
_cell.length_a   1.000
_cell.length_b   1.000
_cell.length_c   1.000
_cell.angle_alpha   90.00
_cell.angle_beta   90.00
_cell.angle_gamma   90.00
#
_symmetry.space_group_name_H-M   'P 1'
#
loop_
_entity.id
_entity.type
_entity.pdbx_description
1 polymer ?
#
loop_
_entity_poly.entity_id
_entity_poly.type
_entity_poly.pdbx_seq_one_letter_code
_entity_poly.pdbx_strand_id
1 'polypeptide(L)'
;MVGPALAPRSTPVKLQWPRQDARQASEPATLVVRVEGAYAIELQYAAPVVIDRINAYFGWRCVGRLVLRQGPVPQRHQGPPPRVAPDPEILAQVRGTLGPFEDEALGAALARLGALVRRERRKS
;
A
#
# COMPACT_ATOMS: atom_id res chain seq x y z
N MET A 1 1.47 12.50 -6.99
CA MET A 1 0.45 12.27 -5.94
C MET A 1 -0.75 13.18 -6.20
N VAL A 2 -1.95 12.60 -6.24
CA VAL A 2 -3.23 13.31 -6.44
C VAL A 2 -3.84 13.70 -5.09
N GLY A 3 -4.59 14.82 -5.04
CA GLY A 3 -5.18 15.35 -3.80
C GLY A 3 -6.31 14.48 -3.23
N PRO A 4 -6.79 14.78 -2.00
CA PRO A 4 -7.78 13.95 -1.28
C PRO A 4 -9.13 13.79 -1.99
N ALA A 5 -9.50 14.71 -2.88
CA ALA A 5 -10.71 14.60 -3.69
C ALA A 5 -10.56 13.56 -4.83
N LEU A 6 -9.40 13.49 -5.47
CA LEU A 6 -9.16 12.63 -6.63
C LEU A 6 -8.56 11.27 -6.26
N ALA A 7 -7.83 11.19 -5.14
CA ALA A 7 -7.20 9.97 -4.65
C ALA A 7 -8.14 8.77 -4.45
N PRO A 8 -9.34 8.92 -3.83
CA PRO A 8 -10.26 7.79 -3.67
C PRO A 8 -10.98 7.41 -4.97
N ARG A 9 -10.96 8.28 -5.99
CA ARG A 9 -11.75 8.18 -7.23
C ARG A 9 -10.91 7.90 -8.46
N SER A 10 -9.64 7.59 -8.25
CA SER A 10 -8.71 7.20 -9.28
C SER A 10 -7.74 6.14 -8.77
N THR A 11 -7.30 5.25 -9.66
CA THR A 11 -6.32 4.22 -9.32
C THR A 11 -5.37 3.96 -10.50
N PRO A 12 -4.06 3.83 -10.27
CA PRO A 12 -3.13 3.43 -11.33
C PRO A 12 -3.45 2.02 -11.79
N VAL A 13 -3.50 1.81 -13.11
CA VAL A 13 -3.78 0.51 -13.73
C VAL A 13 -2.49 -0.15 -14.18
N LYS A 14 -1.67 0.59 -14.94
CA LYS A 14 -0.40 0.08 -15.47
C LYS A 14 0.52 1.22 -15.89
N LEU A 15 1.81 0.92 -15.92
CA LEU A 15 2.83 1.76 -16.52
C LEU A 15 3.30 1.10 -17.82
N GLN A 16 3.24 1.83 -18.93
CA GLN A 16 3.64 1.33 -20.25
C GLN A 16 4.89 2.06 -20.71
N TRP A 17 5.98 1.32 -20.80
CA TRP A 17 7.22 1.80 -21.39
C TRP A 17 7.15 1.65 -22.92
N PRO A 18 7.64 2.65 -23.68
CA PRO A 18 7.87 2.46 -25.11
C PRO A 18 8.90 1.34 -25.33
N ARG A 19 8.85 0.73 -26.52
CA ARG A 19 9.83 -0.28 -26.91
C ARG A 19 11.22 0.37 -26.92
N GLN A 20 12.12 -0.14 -26.10
CA GLN A 20 13.49 0.37 -26.03
C GLN A 20 14.32 -0.22 -27.16
N ASP A 21 14.89 0.65 -27.99
CA ASP A 21 16.02 0.28 -28.84
C ASP A 21 17.30 0.36 -28.00
N ALA A 22 18.15 -0.67 -28.06
CA ALA A 22 19.38 -0.79 -27.25
C ALA A 22 20.38 0.37 -27.39
N ARG A 23 20.16 1.32 -28.31
CA ARG A 23 21.02 2.47 -28.60
C ARG A 23 20.43 3.82 -28.18
N GLN A 24 19.20 3.87 -27.68
CA GLN A 24 18.54 5.13 -27.31
C GLN A 24 18.32 5.23 -25.81
N ALA A 25 18.36 6.47 -25.31
CA ALA A 25 17.98 6.78 -23.94
C ALA A 25 16.54 6.32 -23.69
N SER A 26 16.27 5.75 -22.52
CA SER A 26 14.93 5.27 -22.18
C SER A 26 13.93 6.42 -22.21
N GLU A 27 13.00 6.37 -23.15
CA GLU A 27 11.88 7.30 -23.20
C GLU A 27 10.96 7.14 -21.98
N PRO A 28 10.29 8.24 -21.56
CA PRO A 28 9.43 8.22 -20.37
C PRO A 28 8.14 7.42 -20.63
N ALA A 29 7.64 6.74 -19.60
CA ALA A 29 6.48 5.87 -19.71
C ALA A 29 5.14 6.64 -19.84
N THR A 30 4.13 5.93 -20.33
CA THR A 30 2.73 6.31 -20.20
C THR A 30 2.11 5.64 -18.99
N LEU A 31 1.63 6.42 -18.02
CA LEU A 31 0.86 5.94 -16.88
C LEU A 31 -0.63 5.89 -17.23
N VAL A 32 -1.21 4.70 -17.19
CA VAL A 32 -2.65 4.51 -17.36
C VAL A 32 -3.33 4.55 -15.99
N VAL A 33 -4.28 5.47 -15.83
CA VAL A 33 -5.04 5.66 -14.59
C VAL A 33 -6.51 5.41 -14.87
N ARG A 34 -7.16 4.62 -14.02
CA ARG A 34 -8.61 4.48 -14.02
C ARG A 34 -9.21 5.59 -13.17
N VAL A 35 -10.28 6.21 -13.62
CA VAL A 35 -10.96 7.31 -12.91
C VAL A 35 -12.48 7.16 -13.04
N GLU A 36 -13.20 7.52 -11.99
CA GLU A 36 -14.66 7.65 -12.06
C GLU A 36 -15.04 8.76 -13.04
N GLY A 37 -16.05 8.51 -13.89
CA GLY A 37 -16.39 9.41 -15.01
C GLY A 37 -16.59 10.87 -14.60
N ALA A 38 -17.27 11.12 -13.47
CA ALA A 38 -17.54 12.46 -12.94
C ALA A 38 -16.27 13.27 -12.59
N TYR A 39 -15.13 12.62 -12.40
CA TYR A 39 -13.86 13.24 -11.97
C TYR A 39 -12.79 13.21 -13.08
N ALA A 40 -13.12 12.70 -14.26
CA ALA A 40 -12.17 12.55 -15.35
C ALA A 40 -11.62 13.90 -15.83
N ILE A 41 -12.49 14.92 -15.94
CA ILE A 41 -12.09 16.27 -16.39
C ILE A 41 -11.17 16.95 -15.38
N GLU A 42 -11.49 16.85 -14.09
CA GLU A 42 -10.66 17.41 -13.03
C GLU A 42 -9.27 16.75 -13.02
N LEU A 43 -9.21 15.42 -13.15
CA LEU A 43 -7.95 14.69 -13.21
C LEU A 43 -7.17 14.98 -14.50
N GLN A 44 -7.86 15.21 -15.62
CA GLN A 44 -7.24 15.61 -16.89
C GLN A 44 -6.59 16.99 -16.76
N TYR A 45 -7.26 17.96 -16.14
CA TYR A 45 -6.70 19.28 -15.88
C TYR A 45 -5.49 19.21 -14.92
N ALA A 46 -5.58 18.35 -13.91
CA ALA A 46 -4.48 18.12 -12.96
C ALA A 46 -3.31 17.28 -13.54
N ALA A 47 -3.45 16.71 -14.74
CA ALA A 47 -2.49 15.75 -15.28
C ALA A 47 -1.03 16.27 -15.33
N PRO A 48 -0.73 17.51 -15.77
CA PRO A 48 0.64 18.03 -15.77
C PRO A 48 1.26 18.03 -14.36
N VAL A 49 0.51 18.55 -13.38
CA VAL A 49 0.95 18.61 -11.97
C VAL A 49 1.16 17.21 -11.39
N VAL A 50 0.31 16.25 -11.76
CA VAL A 50 0.46 14.86 -11.33
C VAL A 50 1.73 14.23 -11.89
N ILE A 51 2.02 14.44 -13.18
CA ILE A 51 3.23 13.96 -13.84
C ILE A 51 4.47 14.56 -13.16
N ASP A 52 4.49 15.87 -12.95
CA ASP A 52 5.62 16.56 -12.32
C ASP A 52 5.88 16.03 -10.91
N ARG A 53 4.83 15.85 -10.10
CA ARG A 53 4.96 15.26 -8.76
C ARG A 53 5.44 13.82 -8.78
N ILE A 54 5.06 13.03 -9.79
CA ILE A 54 5.56 11.66 -9.93
C ILE A 54 7.06 11.68 -10.24
N ASN A 55 7.46 12.46 -11.25
CA ASN A 55 8.86 12.56 -11.64
C ASN A 55 9.74 13.15 -10.53
N ALA A 56 9.26 14.17 -9.82
CA ALA A 56 9.94 14.74 -8.66
C ALA A 56 10.11 13.73 -7.52
N TYR A 57 9.09 12.90 -7.26
CA TYR A 57 9.18 11.84 -6.26
C TYR A 57 10.26 10.81 -6.61
N PHE A 58 10.39 10.46 -7.89
CA PHE A 58 11.39 9.49 -8.34
C PHE A 58 12.77 10.10 -8.58
N GLY A 59 12.88 11.42 -8.77
CA GLY A 59 14.14 12.10 -9.07
C GLY A 59 14.59 12.01 -10.53
N TRP A 60 13.75 11.47 -11.43
CA TRP A 60 14.01 11.38 -12.87
C TRP A 60 12.70 11.37 -13.66
N ARG A 61 12.77 11.62 -14.97
CA ARG A 61 11.60 11.72 -15.85
C ARG A 61 11.07 10.34 -16.26
N CYS A 62 10.45 9.63 -15.31
CA CYS A 62 9.93 8.29 -15.52
C CYS A 62 8.55 8.25 -16.20
N VAL A 63 7.74 9.29 -16.06
CA VAL A 63 6.41 9.42 -16.68
C VAL A 63 6.38 10.64 -17.60
N GLY A 64 5.95 10.42 -18.84
CA GLY A 64 5.83 11.47 -19.86
C GLY A 64 4.37 11.76 -20.22
N ARG A 65 3.48 10.80 -19.99
CA ARG A 65 2.07 10.90 -20.37
C ARG A 65 1.17 10.22 -19.35
N LEU A 66 0.01 10.82 -19.13
CA LEU A 66 -1.09 10.25 -18.35
C LEU A 66 -2.24 9.91 -19.30
N VAL A 67 -2.73 8.67 -19.26
CA VAL A 67 -3.91 8.22 -20.02
C VAL A 67 -5.01 7.83 -19.05
N LEU A 68 -6.19 8.45 -19.22
CA LEU A 68 -7.34 8.20 -18.37
C LEU A 68 -8.25 7.13 -18.99
N ARG A 69 -8.60 6.12 -18.20
CA ARG A 69 -9.65 5.15 -18.52
C ARG A 69 -10.83 5.36 -17.58
N GLN A 70 -11.95 5.80 -18.12
CA GLN A 70 -13.16 5.96 -17.34
C GLN A 70 -13.76 4.59 -16.99
N GLY A 71 -14.17 4.42 -15.74
CA GLY A 71 -14.82 3.20 -15.27
C GLY A 71 -14.86 3.14 -13.75
N PRO A 72 -15.53 2.13 -13.17
CA PRO A 72 -15.62 1.97 -11.73
C PRO A 72 -14.23 1.78 -11.12
N VAL A 73 -13.91 2.60 -10.12
CA VAL A 73 -12.67 2.51 -9.37
C VAL A 73 -12.91 1.54 -8.21
N PRO A 74 -12.19 0.40 -8.15
CA PRO A 74 -12.34 -0.51 -7.04
C PRO A 74 -11.96 0.21 -5.74
N GLN A 75 -12.78 0.03 -4.71
CA GLN A 75 -12.42 0.53 -3.39
C GLN A 75 -11.07 -0.05 -3.00
N ARG A 76 -10.13 0.85 -2.71
CA ARG A 76 -8.79 0.47 -2.25
C ARG A 76 -8.99 -0.40 -1.02
N HIS A 77 -8.60 -1.68 -1.12
CA HIS A 77 -8.67 -2.58 0.00
C HIS A 77 -7.82 -1.98 1.11
N GLN A 78 -8.46 -1.54 2.19
CA GLN A 78 -7.74 -1.23 3.40
C GLN A 78 -7.03 -2.52 3.79
N GLY A 79 -5.72 -2.43 4.06
CA GLY A 79 -4.97 -3.59 4.52
C GLY A 79 -5.68 -4.26 5.70
N PRO A 80 -5.38 -5.54 5.97
CA PRO A 80 -5.99 -6.22 7.10
C PRO A 80 -5.87 -5.35 8.35
N PRO A 81 -6.92 -5.27 9.18
CA PRO A 81 -6.93 -4.39 10.34
C PRO A 81 -5.69 -4.68 11.20
N PRO A 82 -5.13 -3.65 11.86
CA PRO A 82 -3.95 -3.82 12.69
C PRO A 82 -4.17 -4.98 13.67
N ARG A 83 -3.17 -5.85 13.78
CA ARG A 83 -3.25 -7.02 14.67
C ARG A 83 -3.46 -6.53 16.10
N VAL A 84 -4.67 -6.74 16.61
CA VAL A 84 -5.03 -6.42 18.00
C VAL A 84 -4.09 -7.19 18.93
N ALA A 85 -3.53 -6.48 19.92
CA ALA A 85 -2.67 -7.09 20.94
C ALA A 85 -3.39 -8.27 21.62
N PRO A 86 -2.66 -9.29 22.09
CA PRO A 86 -3.28 -10.40 22.77
C PRO A 86 -3.93 -9.95 24.08
N ASP A 87 -5.01 -10.62 24.47
CA ASP A 87 -5.72 -10.36 25.72
C ASP A 87 -4.75 -10.47 26.93
N PRO A 88 -4.73 -9.48 27.85
CA PRO A 88 -3.87 -9.51 29.02
C PRO A 88 -4.04 -10.78 29.88
N GLU A 89 -5.25 -11.35 29.96
CA GLU A 89 -5.46 -12.60 30.71
C GLU A 89 -4.75 -13.79 30.04
N ILE A 90 -4.83 -13.87 28.72
CA ILE A 90 -4.16 -14.92 27.95
C ILE A 90 -2.65 -14.74 28.02
N LEU A 91 -2.14 -13.50 27.99
CA LEU A 91 -0.73 -13.21 28.17
C LEU A 91 -0.23 -13.67 29.54
N ALA A 92 -0.97 -13.39 30.61
CA ALA A 92 -0.62 -13.82 31.97
C ALA A 92 -0.63 -15.35 32.10
N GLN A 93 -1.62 -16.03 31.52
CA GLN A 93 -1.69 -17.50 31.51
C GLN A 93 -0.50 -18.13 30.77
N VAL A 94 -0.15 -17.59 29.59
CA VAL A 94 1.01 -18.08 28.82
C VAL A 94 2.31 -17.77 29.57
N ARG A 95 2.46 -16.56 30.15
CA ARG A 95 3.62 -16.20 30.97
C ARG A 95 3.77 -17.12 32.18
N GLY A 96 2.69 -17.48 32.86
CA GLY A 96 2.72 -18.43 33.98
C GLY A 96 3.02 -19.87 33.58
N THR A 97 2.83 -20.23 32.30
CA THR A 97 3.24 -21.54 31.76
C THR A 97 4.72 -21.54 31.36
N LEU A 98 5.24 -20.38 30.98
CA LEU A 98 6.64 -20.15 30.67
C LEU A 98 7.39 -20.08 32.02
N GLY A 99 8.38 -20.95 32.24
CA GLY A 99 9.17 -20.97 33.47
C GLY A 99 9.93 -19.66 33.76
N PRO A 100 10.84 -19.63 34.74
CA PRO A 100 11.67 -18.45 34.97
C PRO A 100 12.58 -18.17 33.76
N PHE A 101 12.78 -16.89 33.45
CA PHE A 101 13.70 -16.43 32.41
C PHE A 101 14.70 -15.47 33.05
N GLU A 102 15.96 -15.57 32.63
CA GLU A 102 17.01 -14.64 33.02
C GLU A 102 16.77 -13.25 32.40
N ASP A 103 16.26 -13.22 31.17
CA ASP A 103 15.82 -12.01 30.48
C ASP A 103 14.28 -11.91 30.48
N GLU A 104 13.77 -10.92 31.22
CA GLU A 104 12.33 -10.66 31.31
C GLU A 104 11.75 -10.15 29.98
N ALA A 105 12.54 -9.46 29.14
CA ALA A 105 12.11 -9.03 27.82
C ALA A 105 11.89 -10.23 26.89
N LEU A 106 12.75 -11.25 26.99
CA LEU A 106 12.57 -12.52 26.28
C LEU A 106 11.30 -13.25 26.75
N GLY A 107 11.10 -13.34 28.07
CA GLY A 107 9.90 -13.94 28.65
C GLY A 107 8.60 -13.26 28.18
N ALA A 108 8.59 -11.93 28.14
CA ALA A 108 7.47 -11.14 27.64
C ALA A 108 7.23 -11.34 26.12
N ALA A 109 8.30 -11.41 25.32
CA ALA A 109 8.19 -11.66 23.88
C ALA A 109 7.61 -13.04 23.57
N LEU A 110 8.04 -14.07 24.31
CA LEU A 110 7.52 -15.44 24.18
C LEU A 110 6.07 -15.55 24.65
N ALA A 111 5.68 -14.84 25.73
CA ALA A 111 4.30 -14.78 26.17
C ALA A 111 3.38 -14.17 25.09
N ARG A 112 3.82 -13.08 24.45
CA ARG A 112 3.11 -12.46 23.32
C ARG A 112 2.97 -13.41 22.14
N LEU A 113 4.03 -14.12 21.78
CA LEU A 113 4.00 -15.10 20.69
C LEU A 113 3.03 -16.25 21.00
N GLY A 114 3.10 -16.84 22.19
CA GLY A 114 2.24 -17.95 22.59
C GLY A 114 0.75 -17.56 22.62
N ALA A 115 0.43 -16.34 23.08
CA ALA A 115 -0.93 -15.82 23.05
C ALA A 115 -1.46 -15.62 21.63
N LEU A 116 -0.61 -15.17 20.68
CA LEU A 116 -0.98 -15.04 19.27
C LEU A 116 -1.22 -16.40 18.59
N VAL A 117 -0.38 -17.40 18.84
CA VAL A 117 -0.50 -18.74 18.23
C VAL A 117 -1.77 -19.46 18.71
N ARG A 118 -2.12 -19.35 20.00
CA ARG A 118 -3.38 -19.90 20.56
C ARG A 118 -4.61 -19.29 19.88
N ARG A 119 -4.57 -17.99 19.59
CA ARG A 119 -5.66 -17.29 18.90
C ARG A 119 -5.85 -17.80 17.47
N GLU A 120 -4.76 -18.01 16.73
CA GLU A 120 -4.82 -18.47 15.33
C GLU A 120 -5.39 -19.89 15.23
N ARG A 121 -4.99 -20.80 16.12
CA ARG A 121 -5.54 -22.17 16.19
C ARG A 121 -7.03 -22.25 16.53
N ARG A 122 -7.62 -21.20 17.11
CA ARG A 122 -9.05 -21.13 17.46
C ARG A 122 -9.92 -20.59 16.33
N LYS A 123 -9.31 -20.00 15.30
CA LYS A 123 -9.98 -19.46 14.11
C LYS A 123 -9.97 -20.42 12.92
N SER A 124 -9.24 -21.54 13.01
CA SER A 124 -9.22 -22.63 12.02
C SER A 124 -10.11 -23.78 12.45
#